data_AF-A0ABD3VJC9-F1
#
_entry.id   AF-A0ABD3VJC9-F1
#
_cell.length_a   1.000
_cell.length_b   1.000
_cell.length_c   1.000
_cell.angle_alpha   90.00
_cell.angle_beta   90.00
_cell.angle_gamma   90.00
#
_symmetry.space_group_name_H-M   'P 1'
#
loop_
_entity.id
_entity.type
_entity.pdbx_description
1 polymer ?
#
loop_
_entity_poly.entity_id
_entity_poly.type
_entity_poly.pdbx_seq_one_letter_code
_entity_poly.pdbx_strand_id
1 'polypeptide(L)'
;MISTDLEVVPGHIETPNSIELKASAVASSCIGAWSLLPIVKDTVFGPFVGDIKKGKDIKDINYRYAWEVFDPEMFGLLHVIDATDPSKGNWMRYVNCARYLEEQNLISVQQEDKVYYKAIK
;
A
#
# COMPACT_ATOMS: atom_id res chain seq x y z
N MET A 1 -25.34 -3.32 15.79
CA MET A 1 -24.14 -2.64 16.32
C MET A 1 -23.08 -2.75 15.24
N ILE A 2 -22.79 -1.64 14.55
CA ILE A 2 -21.67 -1.62 13.59
C ILE A 2 -20.43 -1.46 14.46
N SER A 3 -19.51 -2.42 14.41
CA SER A 3 -18.25 -2.32 15.15
C SER A 3 -17.56 -1.00 14.75
N THR A 4 -17.28 -0.17 15.75
CA THR A 4 -16.59 1.12 15.63
C THR A 4 -15.07 0.97 15.69
N ASP A 5 -14.57 -0.26 15.66
CA ASP A 5 -13.15 -0.52 15.85
C ASP A 5 -12.40 -0.23 14.55
N LEU A 6 -11.55 0.79 14.60
CA LEU A 6 -10.56 1.09 13.56
C LEU A 6 -9.73 -0.17 13.28
N GLU A 7 -9.32 -0.34 12.02
CA GLU A 7 -8.35 -1.38 11.64
C GLU A 7 -7.13 -1.36 12.58
N VAL A 8 -6.82 -2.51 13.19
CA VAL A 8 -5.72 -2.62 14.16
C VAL A 8 -4.39 -2.71 13.43
N VAL A 9 -3.47 -1.80 13.76
CA VAL A 9 -2.09 -1.82 13.26
C VAL A 9 -1.26 -2.75 14.15
N PRO A 10 -0.64 -3.83 13.61
CA PRO A 10 0.24 -4.69 14.38
C PRO A 10 1.48 -3.95 14.90
N GLY A 11 1.94 -4.29 16.11
CA GLY A 11 3.05 -3.58 16.76
C GLY A 11 4.43 -3.70 16.08
N HIS A 12 4.59 -4.58 15.09
CA HIS A 12 5.84 -4.71 14.31
C HIS A 12 5.86 -3.80 13.08
N ILE A 13 4.77 -3.08 12.78
CA ILE A 13 4.72 -2.16 11.64
C ILE A 13 5.56 -0.93 11.98
N GLU A 14 6.66 -0.77 11.25
CA GLU A 14 7.52 0.42 11.31
C GLU A 14 7.16 1.39 10.18
N THR A 15 7.12 2.69 10.51
CA THR A 15 6.98 3.78 9.54
C THR A 15 8.28 4.56 9.40
N PRO A 16 8.53 5.21 8.24
CA PRO A 16 9.53 6.27 8.16
C PRO A 16 9.21 7.38 9.16
N ASN A 17 10.24 8.08 9.66
CA ASN A 17 10.07 9.20 10.61
C ASN A 17 9.17 10.33 10.10
N SER A 18 8.96 10.43 8.78
CA SER A 18 8.08 11.42 8.16
C SER A 18 6.61 10.97 8.08
N ILE A 19 6.26 9.76 8.55
CA ILE A 19 4.94 9.14 8.37
C ILE A 19 4.35 8.69 9.71
N GLU A 20 3.08 9.03 9.91
CA GLU A 20 2.23 8.58 11.03
C GLU A 20 1.03 7.79 10.50
N LEU A 21 0.65 6.71 11.20
CA LEU A 21 -0.58 5.96 10.94
C LEU A 21 -1.70 6.43 11.88
N LYS A 22 -2.81 6.90 11.32
CA LYS A 22 -4.02 7.31 12.07
C LYS A 22 -5.27 7.16 11.22
N ALA A 23 -6.44 7.46 11.77
CA ALA A 23 -7.71 7.35 11.05
C ALA A 23 -7.65 8.05 9.66
N SER A 24 -8.18 7.36 8.65
CA SER A 24 -8.23 7.88 7.28
C SER A 24 -9.33 8.94 7.16
N ALA A 25 -9.04 10.03 6.44
CA ALA A 25 -10.05 11.02 6.08
C ALA A 25 -10.96 10.56 4.93
N VAL A 26 -10.57 9.49 4.22
CA VAL A 26 -11.33 8.91 3.10
C VAL A 26 -12.38 7.92 3.61
N ALA A 27 -12.00 7.06 4.56
CA ALA A 27 -12.87 6.04 5.14
C ALA A 27 -12.65 5.97 6.65
N SER A 28 -13.66 6.40 7.43
CA SER A 28 -13.56 6.58 8.88
C SER A 28 -13.30 5.30 9.68
N SER A 29 -13.54 4.12 9.11
CA SER A 29 -13.21 2.82 9.71
C SER A 29 -11.82 2.30 9.33
N CYS A 30 -11.08 3.02 8.49
CA CYS A 30 -9.77 2.59 8.00
C CYS A 30 -8.64 3.44 8.57
N ILE A 31 -7.45 2.86 8.64
CA ILE A 31 -6.22 3.60 8.91
C ILE A 31 -5.69 4.19 7.60
N GLY A 32 -5.05 5.36 7.72
CA GLY A 32 -4.34 6.07 6.67
C GLY A 32 -2.92 6.42 7.09
N ALA A 33 -2.03 6.50 6.11
CA ALA A 33 -0.68 7.05 6.27
C ALA A 33 -0.69 8.56 6.03
N TRP A 34 -0.17 9.31 7.00
CA TRP A 34 -0.15 10.77 7.00
C TRP A 34 1.28 11.28 7.12
N SER A 35 1.63 12.28 6.32
CA SER A 35 2.92 12.94 6.42
C SER A 35 2.99 13.86 7.65
N LEU A 36 4.04 13.70 8.45
CA LEU A 36 4.40 14.61 9.56
C LEU A 36 5.25 15.80 9.09
N LEU A 37 5.98 15.60 7.99
CA LEU A 37 6.87 16.59 7.38
C LEU A 37 6.56 16.70 5.88
N PRO A 38 6.86 17.83 5.23
CA PRO A 38 6.78 17.94 3.78
C PRO A 38 7.58 16.83 3.09
N ILE A 39 6.94 16.12 2.16
CA ILE A 39 7.58 15.13 1.32
C ILE A 39 7.95 15.83 0.02
N VAL A 40 9.22 15.76 -0.37
CA VAL A 40 9.69 16.37 -1.62
C VAL A 40 9.17 15.56 -2.79
N LYS A 41 8.72 16.23 -3.86
CA LYS A 41 8.40 15.59 -5.13
C LYS A 41 9.54 14.66 -5.57
N ASP A 42 9.18 13.54 -6.18
CA ASP A 42 10.08 12.46 -6.59
C ASP A 42 10.68 11.60 -5.46
N THR A 43 10.32 11.86 -4.19
CA THR A 43 10.63 10.92 -3.09
C THR A 43 10.01 9.55 -3.37
N VAL A 44 10.80 8.48 -3.20
CA VAL A 44 10.37 7.10 -3.41
C VAL A 44 10.28 6.37 -2.07
N PHE A 45 9.16 5.70 -1.84
CA PHE A 45 8.92 4.82 -0.71
C PHE A 45 8.83 3.37 -1.19
N GLY A 46 9.41 2.45 -0.42
CA GLY A 46 9.23 1.02 -0.63
C GLY A 46 10.51 0.20 -0.50
N PRO A 47 10.47 -1.07 -0.95
CA PRO A 47 9.35 -1.68 -1.70
C PRO A 47 8.09 -1.92 -0.85
N PHE A 48 6.93 -2.06 -1.51
CA PHE A 48 5.70 -2.60 -0.94
C PHE A 48 5.93 -4.06 -0.57
N VAL A 49 5.52 -4.46 0.63
CA VAL A 49 5.77 -5.80 1.19
C VAL A 49 4.45 -6.52 1.42
N GLY A 50 4.43 -7.82 1.15
CA GLY A 50 3.31 -8.74 1.30
C GLY A 50 3.74 -10.17 0.96
N ASP A 51 2.84 -11.13 1.10
CA ASP A 51 3.05 -12.50 0.63
C ASP A 51 3.02 -12.54 -0.90
N ILE A 52 3.95 -13.27 -1.51
CA ILE A 52 3.96 -13.47 -2.98
C ILE A 52 3.01 -14.60 -3.36
N LYS A 53 2.00 -14.30 -4.18
CA LYS A 53 1.01 -15.27 -4.69
C LYS A 53 1.19 -15.46 -6.20
N LYS A 54 1.14 -16.72 -6.67
CA LYS A 54 1.31 -17.09 -8.09
C LYS A 54 0.29 -18.14 -8.53
N GLY A 55 -0.13 -18.09 -9.79
CA GLY A 55 -1.01 -19.08 -10.40
C GLY A 55 -2.24 -19.41 -9.55
N LYS A 56 -2.36 -20.66 -9.11
CA LYS A 56 -3.51 -21.14 -8.32
C LYS A 56 -3.62 -20.52 -6.92
N ASP A 57 -2.56 -19.89 -6.41
CA ASP A 57 -2.53 -19.25 -5.09
C ASP A 57 -3.10 -17.83 -5.12
N ILE A 58 -3.37 -17.30 -6.31
CA ILE A 58 -4.09 -16.03 -6.51
C ILE A 58 -5.59 -16.31 -6.37
N LYS A 59 -6.04 -16.40 -5.12
CA LYS A 59 -7.44 -16.59 -4.73
C LYS A 59 -7.73 -15.72 -3.51
N ASP A 60 -8.95 -15.21 -3.43
CA ASP A 60 -9.43 -14.44 -2.28
C ASP A 60 -8.56 -13.21 -1.92
N ILE A 61 -7.89 -12.63 -2.93
CA ILE A 61 -7.05 -11.44 -2.78
C ILE A 61 -7.92 -10.22 -2.53
N ASN A 62 -7.67 -9.52 -1.42
CA ASN A 62 -8.24 -8.19 -1.23
C ASN A 62 -7.32 -7.16 -1.91
N TYR A 63 -7.65 -6.77 -3.14
CA TYR A 63 -6.89 -5.81 -3.94
C TYR A 63 -6.81 -4.39 -3.33
N ARG A 64 -7.47 -4.12 -2.21
CA ARG A 64 -7.17 -2.95 -1.39
C ARG A 64 -5.73 -2.97 -0.85
N TYR A 65 -5.21 -4.17 -0.58
CA TYR A 65 -3.92 -4.39 0.07
C TYR A 65 -2.96 -5.18 -0.82
N ALA A 66 -3.16 -5.18 -2.14
CA ALA A 66 -2.35 -6.00 -3.03
C ALA A 66 -1.96 -5.26 -4.32
N TRP A 67 -0.85 -5.71 -4.90
CA TRP A 67 -0.37 -5.22 -6.19
C TRP A 67 -0.08 -6.37 -7.14
N GLU A 68 -0.51 -6.22 -8.38
CA GLU A 68 -0.11 -7.06 -9.50
C GLU A 68 1.26 -6.62 -10.00
N VAL A 69 2.14 -7.58 -10.24
CA VAL A 69 3.47 -7.36 -10.80
C VAL A 69 3.53 -8.10 -12.13
N PHE A 70 3.89 -7.38 -13.18
CA PHE A 70 3.92 -7.92 -14.55
C PHE A 70 5.36 -8.18 -15.01
N ASP A 71 5.55 -9.22 -15.81
CA ASP A 71 6.83 -9.48 -16.46
C ASP A 71 7.15 -8.35 -17.45
N PRO A 72 8.33 -7.70 -17.36
CA PRO A 72 8.65 -6.54 -18.19
C PRO A 72 8.88 -6.89 -19.66
N GLU A 73 9.16 -8.15 -20.00
CA GLU A 73 9.43 -8.59 -21.36
C GLU A 73 8.20 -9.27 -21.97
N MET A 74 7.55 -10.16 -21.21
CA MET A 74 6.43 -10.97 -21.68
C MET A 74 5.07 -10.30 -21.46
N PHE A 75 5.00 -9.21 -20.69
CA PHE A 75 3.78 -8.49 -20.32
C PHE A 75 2.70 -9.34 -19.63
N GLY A 76 3.05 -10.55 -19.18
CA GLY A 76 2.17 -11.43 -18.42
C GLY A 76 2.21 -11.12 -16.93
N LEU A 77 1.16 -11.49 -16.19
CA LEU A 77 1.16 -11.41 -14.72
C LEU A 77 2.25 -12.35 -14.16
N LEU A 78 3.23 -11.79 -13.45
CA LEU A 78 4.33 -12.53 -12.83
C LEU A 78 3.92 -13.07 -11.45
N HIS A 79 3.38 -12.19 -10.60
CA HIS A 79 2.82 -12.52 -9.29
C HIS A 79 1.97 -11.38 -8.74
N VAL A 80 1.30 -11.66 -7.63
CA VAL A 80 0.64 -10.66 -6.79
C VAL A 80 1.41 -10.54 -5.47
N ILE A 81 1.68 -9.31 -5.02
CA ILE A 81 2.15 -9.02 -3.66
C ILE A 81 0.92 -8.75 -2.81
N ASP A 82 0.57 -9.66 -1.90
CA ASP A 82 -0.65 -9.63 -1.08
C ASP A 82 -0.34 -9.28 0.38
N ALA A 83 -0.76 -8.09 0.80
CA ALA A 83 -0.64 -7.60 2.19
C ALA A 83 -1.99 -7.60 2.93
N THR A 84 -2.94 -8.44 2.52
CA THR A 84 -4.24 -8.59 3.18
C THR A 84 -4.07 -8.96 4.65
N ASP A 85 -3.18 -9.92 4.95
CA ASP A 85 -2.74 -10.19 6.32
C ASP A 85 -1.83 -9.03 6.79
N PRO A 86 -2.25 -8.24 7.81
CA PRO A 86 -1.48 -7.12 8.28
C PRO A 86 -0.14 -7.53 8.92
N SER A 87 0.08 -8.82 9.21
CA SER A 87 1.36 -9.36 9.67
C SER A 87 2.38 -9.65 8.57
N LYS A 88 1.95 -9.61 7.31
CA LYS A 88 2.78 -9.85 6.12
C LYS A 88 3.15 -8.58 5.38
N GLY A 89 2.45 -7.47 5.66
CA GLY A 89 2.68 -6.20 5.01
C GLY A 89 3.62 -5.26 5.77
N ASN A 90 4.06 -4.20 5.09
CA ASN A 90 4.66 -3.03 5.73
C ASN A 90 3.65 -1.87 5.82
N TRP A 91 4.08 -0.72 6.34
CA TRP A 91 3.22 0.45 6.51
C TRP A 91 2.52 0.93 5.22
N MET A 92 3.06 0.61 4.04
CA MET A 92 2.50 1.05 2.75
C MET A 92 1.12 0.46 2.47
N ARG A 93 0.73 -0.64 3.12
CA ARG A 93 -0.63 -1.20 3.04
C ARG A 93 -1.72 -0.25 3.56
N TYR A 94 -1.34 0.73 4.38
CA TYR A 94 -2.24 1.73 4.94
C TYR A 94 -2.32 3.03 4.12
N VAL A 95 -1.60 3.11 3.00
CA VAL A 95 -1.80 4.20 2.04
C VAL A 95 -3.13 3.98 1.33
N ASN A 96 -4.05 4.91 1.45
CA ASN A 96 -5.37 4.81 0.82
C ASN A 96 -5.33 5.33 -0.62
N CYS A 97 -6.18 4.78 -1.48
CA CYS A 97 -6.38 5.28 -2.83
C CYS A 97 -6.99 6.68 -2.80
N ALA A 98 -6.44 7.57 -3.62
CA ALA A 98 -7.07 8.82 -3.95
C ALA A 98 -8.39 8.57 -4.70
N ARG A 99 -9.46 9.27 -4.31
CA ARG A 99 -10.77 9.29 -4.96
C ARG A 99 -10.78 10.18 -6.20
N TYR A 100 -9.92 11.20 -6.20
CA TYR A 100 -9.83 12.23 -7.24
C TYR A 100 -8.37 12.59 -7.53
N LEU A 101 -8.09 13.08 -8.74
CA LEU A 101 -6.74 13.44 -9.18
C LEU A 101 -6.14 14.57 -8.32
N GLU A 102 -6.98 15.50 -7.87
CA GLU A 102 -6.61 16.66 -7.06
C GLU A 102 -6.04 16.25 -5.70
N GLU A 103 -6.49 15.14 -5.13
CA GLU A 103 -5.97 14.61 -3.86
C GLU A 103 -4.81 13.61 -4.06
N GLN A 104 -4.60 13.08 -5.27
CA GLN A 104 -3.52 12.12 -5.55
C GLN A 104 -2.13 12.74 -5.41
N ASN A 105 -1.35 12.30 -4.42
CA ASN A 105 0.03 12.76 -4.17
C ASN A 105 1.10 11.69 -4.38
N LEU A 106 0.70 10.45 -4.62
CA LEU A 106 1.57 9.32 -4.90
C LEU A 106 1.14 8.60 -6.19
N ILE A 107 2.11 8.01 -6.90
CA ILE A 107 1.90 7.01 -7.94
C ILE A 107 2.59 5.71 -7.55
N SER A 108 2.02 4.58 -7.98
CA SER A 108 2.69 3.27 -7.90
C SER A 108 3.65 3.11 -9.09
N VAL A 109 4.87 2.67 -8.81
CA VAL A 109 5.90 2.40 -9.80
C VAL A 109 6.36 0.96 -9.61
N GLN A 110 6.25 0.15 -10.66
CA GLN A 110 6.87 -1.17 -10.68
C GLN A 110 8.34 -1.01 -11.12
N GLN A 111 9.25 -1.64 -10.38
CA GLN A 111 10.65 -1.78 -10.76
C GLN A 111 11.02 -3.25 -10.57
N GLU A 112 11.35 -3.92 -11.67
CA GLU A 112 11.56 -5.37 -11.72
C GLU A 112 10.36 -6.12 -11.13
N ASP A 113 10.58 -6.88 -10.06
CA ASP A 113 9.62 -7.75 -9.39
C ASP A 113 8.93 -7.08 -8.18
N LYS A 114 9.13 -5.78 -8.00
CA LYS A 114 8.70 -4.99 -6.83
C LYS A 114 7.87 -3.78 -7.20
N VAL A 115 7.11 -3.29 -6.22
CA VAL A 115 6.29 -2.08 -6.32
C VAL A 115 6.76 -1.04 -5.32
N TYR A 116 6.82 0.21 -5.75
CA TYR A 116 7.22 1.38 -4.97
C TYR A 116 6.16 2.48 -5.10
N TYR A 117 6.11 3.41 -4.15
CA TYR A 117 5.31 4.62 -4.27
C TYR A 117 6.19 5.84 -4.47
N LYS A 118 5.89 6.65 -5.47
CA LYS A 118 6.65 7.87 -5.78
C LYS A 118 5.78 9.10 -5.58
N ALA A 119 6.27 10.08 -4.82
CA ALA A 119 5.60 11.36 -4.61
C ALA A 119 5.61 12.21 -5.88
N ILE A 120 4.46 12.80 -6.22
CA ILE A 120 4.31 13.59 -7.46
C ILE A 120 4.08 15.09 -7.22
N LYS A 121 3.81 15.49 -5.98
CA LYS A 121 3.63 16.88 -5.55
C LYS A 121 4.12 17.09 -4.12
#